data_AF-A0A673AQJ3-F1
#
_entry.id   AF-A0A673AQJ3-F1
#
_cell.length_a   1.000
_cell.length_b   1.000
_cell.length_c   1.000
_cell.angle_alpha   90.00
_cell.angle_beta   90.00
_cell.angle_gamma   90.00
#
_symmetry.space_group_name_H-M   'P 1'
#
loop_
_entity.id
_entity.type
_entity.pdbx_description
1 polymer ?
#
loop_
_entity_poly.entity_id
_entity_poly.type
_entity_poly.pdbx_seq_one_letter_code
_entity_poly.pdbx_strand_id
1 'polypeptide(L)'
;MSRECISIHVGQAGVQIGNACWELYCLEHGIQPDGQMPSDKTIGGGDDSFNTFFSETGAGKHVPRAVFVDLEPTVIDEVRTGTYRQLFHPEQLITGKEDAANNYAPEKAYHEQLSVAEITNACFEPANQMVKCDPRHGKYMACCLLYRGDVVPKDVNAAIATIKTKRTIQFVDWCPTGFKVGINYQPPTVVPGGDLAKVQRAVCMLIHYTSQQKCLNVNF
;
A
#
# COMPACT_ATOMS: atom_id res chain seq x y z
N MET A 1 -7.02 -13.10 -20.28
CA MET A 1 -8.09 -12.28 -19.67
C MET A 1 -7.42 -11.22 -18.84
N SER A 2 -7.62 -9.95 -19.18
CA SER A 2 -7.15 -8.84 -18.34
C SER A 2 -7.84 -8.94 -16.97
N ARG A 3 -7.07 -8.82 -15.88
CA ARG A 3 -7.59 -8.76 -14.51
C ARG A 3 -7.49 -7.32 -14.06
N GLU A 4 -8.64 -6.66 -13.97
CA GLU A 4 -8.70 -5.23 -13.66
C GLU A 4 -9.13 -5.02 -12.21
N CYS A 5 -8.62 -3.97 -11.58
CA CYS A 5 -8.97 -3.58 -10.22
C CYS A 5 -9.42 -2.12 -10.22
N ILE A 6 -10.59 -1.86 -9.62
CA ILE A 6 -11.11 -0.50 -9.43
C ILE A 6 -10.91 -0.11 -7.98
N SER A 7 -10.22 1.01 -7.75
CA SER A 7 -10.03 1.59 -6.41
C SER A 7 -11.13 2.61 -6.11
N ILE A 8 -11.81 2.48 -4.97
CA ILE A 8 -12.85 3.42 -4.55
C ILE A 8 -12.38 4.11 -3.27
N HIS A 9 -12.32 5.43 -3.31
CA HIS A 9 -11.84 6.31 -2.24
C HIS A 9 -13.02 7.13 -1.72
N VAL A 10 -13.40 6.95 -0.46
CA VAL A 10 -14.63 7.53 0.11
C VAL A 10 -14.32 8.44 1.30
N GLY A 11 -14.87 9.65 1.26
CA GLY A 11 -14.73 10.70 2.27
C GLY A 11 -13.32 11.30 2.34
N GLN A 12 -13.15 12.33 3.17
CA GLN A 12 -11.91 13.10 3.28
C GLN A 12 -10.64 12.24 3.42
N ALA A 13 -10.63 11.31 4.38
CA ALA A 13 -9.49 10.43 4.60
C ALA A 13 -9.22 9.52 3.40
N GLY A 14 -10.27 8.93 2.82
CA GLY A 14 -10.15 8.07 1.64
C GLY A 14 -9.60 8.83 0.44
N VAL A 15 -10.09 10.04 0.18
CA VAL A 15 -9.64 10.89 -0.93
C VAL A 15 -8.18 11.31 -0.76
N GLN A 16 -7.78 11.75 0.44
CA GLN A 16 -6.41 12.18 0.71
C GLN A 16 -5.42 11.01 0.62
N ILE A 17 -5.77 9.84 1.20
CA ILE A 17 -4.98 8.61 1.07
C ILE A 17 -4.91 8.18 -0.39
N GLY A 18 -6.03 8.21 -1.11
CA GLY A 18 -6.11 7.88 -2.52
C GLY A 18 -5.19 8.75 -3.37
N ASN A 19 -5.19 10.05 -3.14
CA ASN A 19 -4.34 11.00 -3.86
C ASN A 19 -2.85 10.68 -3.65
N ALA A 20 -2.43 10.44 -2.41
CA ALA A 20 -1.05 10.04 -2.09
C ALA A 20 -0.67 8.67 -2.69
N CYS A 21 -1.59 7.69 -2.67
CA CYS A 21 -1.37 6.38 -3.28
C CYS A 21 -1.18 6.47 -4.79
N TRP A 22 -2.02 7.25 -5.48
CA TRP A 22 -1.93 7.39 -6.94
C TRP A 22 -0.71 8.20 -7.39
N GLU A 23 -0.29 9.20 -6.61
CA GLU A 23 1.01 9.86 -6.81
C GLU A 23 2.16 8.84 -6.76
N LEU A 24 2.17 7.98 -5.74
CA LEU A 24 3.19 6.95 -5.62
C LEU A 24 3.12 5.93 -6.77
N TYR A 25 1.93 5.49 -7.18
CA TYR A 25 1.76 4.59 -8.33
C TYR A 25 2.28 5.21 -9.63
N CYS A 26 2.01 6.49 -9.87
CA CYS A 26 2.56 7.21 -11.02
C CYS A 26 4.09 7.21 -11.00
N LEU A 27 4.69 7.54 -9.85
CA LEU A 27 6.16 7.52 -9.70
C LEU A 27 6.75 6.12 -9.87
N GLU A 28 6.10 5.08 -9.35
CA GLU A 28 6.56 3.68 -9.48
C GLU A 28 6.52 3.18 -10.91
N HIS A 29 5.54 3.63 -11.70
CA HIS A 29 5.36 3.21 -13.08
C HIS A 29 5.96 4.21 -14.10
N GLY A 30 6.52 5.34 -13.66
CA GLY A 30 7.07 6.36 -14.55
C GLY A 30 6.00 7.13 -15.34
N ILE A 31 4.77 7.14 -14.85
CA ILE A 31 3.64 7.88 -15.42
C ILE A 31 3.72 9.33 -14.94
N GLN A 32 3.69 10.27 -15.87
CA GLN A 32 3.70 11.69 -15.60
C GLN A 32 2.35 12.19 -15.07
N PRO A 33 2.28 13.37 -14.42
CA PRO A 33 1.02 13.89 -13.88
C PRO A 33 -0.10 14.15 -14.91
N ASP A 34 0.26 14.23 -16.20
CA ASP A 34 -0.69 14.33 -17.33
C ASP A 34 -1.19 12.95 -17.83
N GLY A 35 -0.68 11.86 -17.25
CA GLY A 35 -0.97 10.48 -17.62
C GLY A 35 -0.10 9.93 -18.75
N GLN A 36 0.89 10.67 -19.24
CA GLN A 36 1.81 10.17 -20.27
C GLN A 36 2.90 9.29 -19.67
N MET A 37 3.32 8.26 -20.39
CA MET A 37 4.41 7.37 -20.00
C MET A 37 5.44 7.30 -21.14
N PRO A 38 6.45 8.20 -21.18
CA PRO A 38 7.41 8.27 -22.28
C PRO A 38 8.24 6.99 -22.49
N SER A 39 8.34 6.15 -21.45
CA SER A 39 9.04 4.86 -21.50
C SER A 39 8.21 3.75 -22.15
N ASP A 40 6.90 3.91 -22.24
CA ASP A 40 6.02 2.95 -22.89
C ASP A 40 6.12 3.13 -24.42
N LYS A 41 6.58 2.06 -25.09
CA LYS A 41 6.72 2.03 -26.56
C LYS A 41 5.59 1.25 -27.23
N THR A 42 4.63 0.75 -26.46
CA THR A 42 3.58 -0.20 -26.87
C THR A 42 2.19 0.41 -26.74
N ILE A 43 2.01 1.59 -27.33
CA ILE A 43 0.70 2.27 -27.41
C ILE A 43 -0.35 1.30 -27.96
N GLY A 44 -1.34 0.93 -27.15
CA GLY A 44 -2.46 0.06 -27.51
C GLY A 44 -2.15 -1.44 -27.65
N GLY A 45 -1.07 -1.96 -27.04
CA GLY A 45 -0.69 -3.37 -27.24
C GLY A 45 0.10 -4.10 -26.15
N GLY A 46 0.48 -3.46 -25.04
CA GLY A 46 1.23 -4.13 -23.96
C GLY A 46 0.33 -4.83 -22.94
N ASP A 47 0.47 -6.14 -22.72
CA ASP A 47 -0.10 -6.85 -21.56
C ASP A 47 0.74 -6.58 -20.30
N ASP A 48 1.00 -5.30 -20.01
CA ASP A 48 1.82 -4.87 -18.91
C ASP A 48 1.04 -4.93 -17.59
N SER A 49 1.71 -5.37 -16.51
CA SER A 49 1.08 -5.65 -15.22
C SER A 49 0.36 -4.43 -14.60
N PHE A 50 0.71 -3.21 -14.98
CA PHE A 50 0.08 -1.98 -14.48
C PHE A 50 -1.28 -1.67 -15.14
N ASN A 51 -1.62 -2.30 -16.28
CA ASN A 51 -2.95 -2.18 -16.89
C ASN A 51 -4.08 -2.75 -16.03
N THR A 52 -3.71 -3.50 -14.98
CA THR A 52 -4.60 -3.87 -13.87
C THR A 52 -5.22 -2.63 -13.21
N PHE A 53 -4.44 -1.56 -13.03
CA PHE A 53 -4.81 -0.35 -12.30
C PHE A 53 -5.04 0.87 -13.19
N PHE A 54 -4.48 0.89 -14.41
CA PHE A 54 -4.66 1.98 -15.37
C PHE A 54 -5.43 1.50 -16.60
N SER A 55 -6.20 2.39 -17.22
CA SER A 55 -6.71 2.22 -18.58
C SER A 55 -5.92 3.11 -19.53
N GLU A 56 -5.58 2.59 -20.71
CA GLU A 56 -4.91 3.37 -21.75
C GLU A 56 -5.94 3.95 -22.72
N THR A 57 -5.83 5.24 -23.00
CA THR A 57 -6.62 5.91 -24.04
C THR A 57 -5.89 5.79 -25.39
N GLY A 58 -6.60 5.97 -26.51
CA GLY A 58 -5.98 5.97 -27.84
C GLY A 58 -4.92 7.06 -28.08
N ALA A 59 -4.77 8.02 -27.16
CA ALA A 59 -3.73 9.06 -27.18
C ALA A 59 -2.50 8.71 -26.31
N GLY A 60 -2.38 7.47 -25.84
CA GLY A 60 -1.29 7.00 -24.97
C GLY A 60 -1.38 7.49 -23.51
N LYS A 61 -2.49 8.15 -23.15
CA LYS A 61 -2.72 8.60 -21.79
C LYS A 61 -3.23 7.45 -20.93
N HIS A 62 -2.57 7.24 -19.80
CA HIS A 62 -2.91 6.28 -18.76
C HIS A 62 -3.82 6.96 -17.71
N VAL A 63 -5.03 6.45 -17.57
CA VAL A 63 -6.05 6.97 -16.65
C VAL A 63 -6.26 5.96 -15.52
N PRO A 64 -6.17 6.38 -14.25
CA PRO A 64 -6.44 5.50 -13.11
C PRO A 64 -7.84 4.89 -13.15
N ARG A 65 -7.93 3.61 -12.81
CA ARG A 65 -9.19 2.92 -12.51
C ARG A 65 -9.60 3.24 -11.08
N ALA A 66 -9.91 4.51 -10.84
CA ALA A 66 -10.24 5.05 -9.52
C ALA A 66 -11.58 5.78 -9.54
N VAL A 67 -12.28 5.77 -8.40
CA VAL A 67 -13.42 6.65 -8.14
C VAL A 67 -13.20 7.31 -6.78
N PHE A 68 -13.34 8.63 -6.72
CA PHE A 68 -13.29 9.44 -5.52
C PHE A 68 -14.68 9.96 -5.24
N VAL A 69 -15.17 9.73 -4.04
CA VAL A 69 -16.49 10.15 -3.60
C VAL A 69 -16.35 10.85 -2.27
N ASP A 70 -16.79 12.09 -2.20
CA ASP A 70 -16.92 12.81 -0.95
C ASP A 70 -18.27 13.53 -0.92
N LEU A 71 -18.85 13.70 0.27
CA LEU A 71 -20.05 14.51 0.44
C LEU A 71 -19.72 16.00 0.56
N GLU A 72 -18.43 16.34 0.69
CA GLU A 72 -17.92 17.71 0.67
C GLU A 72 -16.96 17.94 -0.52
N PRO A 73 -17.05 19.07 -1.23
CA PRO A 73 -16.21 19.31 -2.40
C PRO A 73 -14.74 19.62 -2.09
N THR A 74 -14.41 20.08 -0.89
CA THR A 74 -13.10 20.67 -0.54
C THR A 74 -11.91 19.81 -0.97
N VAL A 75 -11.84 18.55 -0.51
CA VAL A 75 -10.71 17.67 -0.83
C VAL A 75 -10.72 17.17 -2.27
N ILE A 76 -11.89 17.02 -2.89
CA ILE A 76 -11.97 16.63 -4.29
C ILE A 76 -11.56 17.79 -5.20
N ASP A 77 -11.88 19.02 -4.82
CA ASP A 77 -11.46 20.22 -5.56
C ASP A 77 -9.95 20.44 -5.47
N GLU A 78 -9.30 20.05 -4.37
CA GLU A 78 -7.83 19.96 -4.30
C GLU A 78 -7.29 18.97 -5.34
N VAL A 79 -7.92 17.80 -5.54
CA VAL A 79 -7.51 16.86 -6.59
C VAL A 79 -7.75 17.44 -7.99
N ARG A 80 -8.86 18.14 -8.21
CA ARG A 80 -9.21 18.79 -9.50
C ARG A 80 -8.30 19.97 -9.85
N THR A 81 -7.64 20.57 -8.87
CA THR A 81 -6.79 21.76 -9.07
C THR A 81 -5.30 21.50 -8.82
N GLY A 82 -4.97 20.37 -8.20
CA GLY A 82 -3.61 19.98 -7.85
C GLY A 82 -2.77 19.46 -9.02
N THR A 83 -1.59 18.93 -8.69
CA THR A 83 -0.58 18.46 -9.66
C THR A 83 -1.14 17.42 -10.64
N TYR A 84 -1.94 16.48 -10.13
CA TYR A 84 -2.51 15.37 -10.90
C TYR A 84 -3.92 15.66 -11.44
N ARG A 85 -4.32 16.93 -11.54
CA ARG A 85 -5.65 17.34 -12.04
C ARG A 85 -6.01 16.79 -13.43
N GLN A 86 -5.02 16.48 -14.25
CA GLN A 86 -5.22 15.93 -15.59
C GLN A 86 -5.24 14.41 -15.60
N LEU A 87 -4.84 13.74 -14.51
CA LEU A 87 -4.68 12.29 -14.48
C LEU A 87 -6.03 11.56 -14.48
N PHE A 88 -6.98 12.01 -13.64
CA PHE A 88 -8.28 11.37 -13.44
C PHE A 88 -9.33 11.85 -14.45
N HIS A 89 -10.32 11.00 -14.74
CA HIS A 89 -11.48 11.43 -15.50
C HIS A 89 -12.42 12.26 -14.60
N PRO A 90 -12.98 13.41 -15.03
CA PRO A 90 -13.81 14.25 -14.17
C PRO A 90 -15.03 13.53 -13.56
N GLU A 91 -15.61 12.57 -14.30
CA GLU A 91 -16.75 11.77 -13.80
C GLU A 91 -16.36 10.78 -12.68
N GLN A 92 -15.08 10.54 -12.46
CA GLN A 92 -14.58 9.73 -11.35
C GLN A 92 -14.48 10.54 -10.05
N LEU A 93 -14.72 11.86 -10.07
CA LEU A 93 -14.58 12.77 -8.94
C LEU A 93 -15.95 13.31 -8.52
N ILE A 94 -16.61 12.62 -7.58
CA ILE A 94 -18.01 12.83 -7.21
C ILE A 94 -18.12 13.54 -5.86
N THR A 95 -18.83 14.67 -5.83
CA THR A 95 -18.97 15.53 -4.64
C THR A 95 -20.43 15.75 -4.23
N GLY A 96 -20.74 15.67 -2.93
CA GLY A 96 -22.01 16.08 -2.32
C GLY A 96 -22.03 17.55 -1.87
N LYS A 97 -22.98 17.90 -0.98
CA LYS A 97 -23.13 19.26 -0.40
C LYS A 97 -23.15 19.32 1.14
N GLU A 98 -23.07 18.20 1.87
CA GLU A 98 -23.25 18.16 3.34
C GLU A 98 -22.18 17.28 4.02
N ASP A 99 -21.78 17.65 5.25
CA ASP A 99 -20.53 17.24 5.89
C ASP A 99 -20.64 16.02 6.84
N ALA A 100 -19.49 15.40 7.10
CA ALA A 100 -19.25 14.56 8.27
C ALA A 100 -17.76 14.71 8.68
N ALA A 101 -17.50 15.45 9.76
CA ALA A 101 -16.15 15.90 10.13
C ALA A 101 -15.33 14.87 10.92
N ASN A 102 -14.04 14.69 10.58
CA ASN A 102 -12.90 14.45 11.51
C ASN A 102 -11.54 14.26 10.76
N ASN A 103 -10.43 14.72 11.36
CA ASN A 103 -9.10 14.82 10.73
C ASN A 103 -7.97 14.16 11.59
N TYR A 104 -6.92 13.61 10.96
CA TYR A 104 -5.74 12.96 11.62
C TYR A 104 -4.42 13.31 10.90
N ALA A 105 -3.28 13.34 11.61
CA ALA A 105 -1.98 13.85 11.12
C ALA A 105 -0.84 12.79 11.17
N PRO A 106 0.17 12.83 10.27
CA PRO A 106 1.29 11.88 10.24
C PRO A 106 2.62 12.42 10.82
N GLU A 107 3.48 11.51 11.32
CA GLU A 107 4.86 11.77 11.82
C GLU A 107 5.95 11.15 10.90
N LYS A 108 7.18 11.68 10.99
CA LYS A 108 8.36 11.44 10.12
C LYS A 108 9.27 10.28 10.57
N ALA A 109 10.05 9.68 9.65
CA ALA A 109 10.97 8.56 9.93
C ALA A 109 12.46 8.85 9.62
N TYR A 110 13.35 8.15 10.36
CA TYR A 110 14.83 8.29 10.37
C TYR A 110 15.56 7.30 9.43
N HIS A 111 16.84 7.59 9.15
CA HIS A 111 17.75 6.83 8.29
C HIS A 111 18.41 5.62 9.01
N GLU A 112 18.14 4.38 8.55
CA GLU A 112 18.98 3.22 8.84
C GLU A 112 18.91 2.18 7.70
N GLN A 113 20.05 1.58 7.32
CA GLN A 113 20.09 0.52 6.31
C GLN A 113 19.98 -0.84 6.99
N LEU A 114 18.75 -1.36 7.06
CA LEU A 114 18.46 -2.62 7.73
C LEU A 114 18.65 -3.84 6.80
N SER A 115 19.17 -4.93 7.35
CA SER A 115 19.26 -6.26 6.72
C SER A 115 17.88 -6.91 6.58
N VAL A 116 17.78 -7.95 5.73
CA VAL A 116 16.54 -8.74 5.58
C VAL A 116 16.09 -9.31 6.93
N ALA A 117 17.03 -9.79 7.75
CA ALA A 117 16.72 -10.32 9.07
C ALA A 117 16.15 -9.23 10.00
N GLU A 118 16.75 -8.04 10.03
CA GLU A 118 16.31 -6.93 10.88
C GLU A 118 14.92 -6.44 10.48
N ILE A 119 14.67 -6.18 9.19
CA ILE A 119 13.34 -5.74 8.74
C ILE A 119 12.27 -6.82 8.97
N THR A 120 12.63 -8.10 8.86
CA THR A 120 11.71 -9.21 9.16
C THR A 120 11.39 -9.26 10.66
N ASN A 121 12.40 -9.06 11.52
CA ASN A 121 12.20 -9.01 12.97
C ASN A 121 11.33 -7.82 13.37
N ALA A 122 11.56 -6.66 12.77
CA ALA A 122 10.82 -5.42 13.02
C ALA A 122 9.31 -5.59 12.76
N CYS A 123 8.90 -6.40 11.78
CA CYS A 123 7.48 -6.71 11.55
C CYS A 123 6.77 -7.33 12.76
N PHE A 124 7.48 -8.05 13.62
CA PHE A 124 6.92 -8.71 14.81
C PHE A 124 7.01 -7.85 16.07
N GLU A 125 7.50 -6.61 15.95
CA GLU A 125 7.55 -5.67 17.06
C GLU A 125 6.24 -4.87 17.13
N PRO A 126 5.60 -4.79 18.33
CA PRO A 126 4.34 -4.05 18.47
C PRO A 126 4.42 -2.58 18.07
N ALA A 127 5.59 -1.96 18.17
CA ALA A 127 5.81 -0.56 17.79
C ALA A 127 5.61 -0.29 16.29
N ASN A 128 5.75 -1.32 15.44
CA ASN A 128 5.65 -1.20 13.99
C ASN A 128 4.29 -1.67 13.46
N GLN A 129 3.30 -1.85 14.34
CA GLN A 129 1.96 -2.29 13.96
C GLN A 129 1.05 -1.10 13.64
N MET A 130 0.34 -1.19 12.52
CA MET A 130 -0.67 -0.18 12.13
C MET A 130 -1.96 -0.28 12.96
N VAL A 131 -2.12 -1.33 13.77
CA VAL A 131 -3.25 -1.52 14.67
C VAL A 131 -2.72 -1.81 16.05
N LYS A 132 -3.19 -1.06 17.06
CA LYS A 132 -2.82 -1.30 18.45
C LYS A 132 -3.48 -2.58 18.95
N CYS A 133 -2.76 -3.69 18.84
CA CYS A 133 -3.16 -4.98 19.39
C CYS A 133 -1.93 -5.67 19.99
N ASP A 134 -2.12 -6.46 21.04
CA ASP A 134 -1.04 -7.33 21.52
C ASP A 134 -1.19 -8.72 20.88
N PRO A 135 -0.34 -9.09 19.90
CA PRO A 135 -0.42 -10.37 19.22
C PRO A 135 -0.08 -11.55 20.15
N ARG A 136 0.53 -11.31 21.32
CA ARG A 136 0.85 -12.37 22.30
C ARG A 136 -0.38 -12.96 22.98
N HIS A 137 -1.52 -12.24 22.94
CA HIS A 137 -2.80 -12.72 23.47
C HIS A 137 -3.65 -13.46 22.43
N GLY A 138 -3.09 -13.80 21.27
CA GLY A 138 -3.77 -14.52 20.20
C GLY A 138 -2.86 -15.56 19.55
N LYS A 139 -3.44 -16.34 18.64
CA LYS A 139 -2.69 -17.24 17.75
C LYS A 139 -2.75 -16.69 16.33
N TYR A 140 -1.66 -16.86 15.58
CA TYR A 140 -1.58 -16.52 14.16
C TYR A 140 -2.36 -17.53 13.34
N MET A 141 -3.28 -17.06 12.50
CA MET A 141 -4.00 -17.87 11.52
C MET A 141 -3.33 -17.81 10.15
N ALA A 142 -2.79 -16.64 9.77
CA ALA A 142 -2.02 -16.46 8.55
C ALA A 142 -1.00 -15.32 8.73
N CYS A 143 0.14 -15.45 8.06
CA CYS A 143 1.16 -14.41 7.95
C CYS A 143 1.63 -14.33 6.50
N CYS A 144 1.61 -13.15 5.90
CA CYS A 144 2.15 -12.90 4.57
C CYS A 144 3.23 -11.82 4.67
N LEU A 145 4.44 -12.11 4.17
CA LEU A 145 5.55 -11.18 4.10
C LEU A 145 5.76 -10.77 2.64
N LEU A 146 5.56 -9.48 2.35
CA LEU A 146 5.68 -8.88 1.04
C LEU A 146 6.93 -8.00 1.03
N TYR A 147 8.04 -8.56 0.55
CA TYR A 147 9.32 -7.86 0.44
C TYR A 147 9.39 -7.04 -0.84
N ARG A 148 10.13 -5.94 -0.78
CA ARG A 148 10.44 -5.09 -1.93
C ARG A 148 11.91 -4.66 -1.92
N GLY A 149 12.56 -4.64 -3.08
CA GLY A 149 13.93 -4.18 -3.29
C GLY A 149 14.99 -5.29 -3.29
N ASP A 150 16.21 -4.94 -2.88
CA ASP A 150 17.36 -5.86 -2.85
C ASP A 150 17.20 -6.90 -1.73
N VAL A 151 16.52 -8.00 -2.06
CA VAL A 151 16.17 -9.08 -1.12
C VAL A 151 16.46 -10.43 -1.76
N VAL A 152 17.33 -11.20 -1.10
CA VAL A 152 17.70 -12.55 -1.54
C VAL A 152 16.77 -13.58 -0.89
N PRO A 153 16.12 -14.50 -1.66
CA PRO A 153 15.19 -15.48 -1.11
C PRO A 153 15.77 -16.39 -0.01
N LYS A 154 17.07 -16.69 -0.10
CA LYS A 154 17.81 -17.45 0.93
C LYS A 154 17.76 -16.75 2.29
N ASP A 155 17.95 -15.44 2.31
CA ASP A 155 17.99 -14.66 3.55
C ASP A 155 16.60 -14.51 4.15
N VAL A 156 15.57 -14.41 3.31
CA VAL A 156 14.16 -14.46 3.75
C VAL A 156 13.84 -15.79 4.44
N ASN A 157 14.23 -16.91 3.83
CA ASN A 157 14.00 -18.24 4.42
C ASN A 157 14.75 -18.41 5.75
N ALA A 158 15.98 -17.92 5.84
CA ALA A 158 16.75 -17.91 7.08
C ALA A 158 16.08 -17.05 8.17
N ALA A 159 15.64 -15.84 7.83
CA ALA A 159 14.94 -14.96 8.75
C ALA A 159 13.63 -15.59 9.26
N ILE A 160 12.82 -16.17 8.37
CA ILE A 160 11.57 -16.87 8.75
C ILE A 160 11.87 -18.07 9.66
N ALA A 161 12.94 -18.83 9.39
CA ALA A 161 13.34 -19.93 10.26
C ALA A 161 13.64 -19.43 11.69
N THR A 162 14.36 -18.31 11.83
CA THR A 162 14.60 -17.66 13.12
C THR A 162 13.30 -17.19 13.78
N ILE A 163 12.39 -16.56 13.04
CA ILE A 163 11.08 -16.13 13.54
C ILE A 163 10.28 -17.31 14.09
N LYS A 164 10.26 -18.45 13.39
CA LYS A 164 9.53 -19.66 13.82
C LYS A 164 10.04 -20.26 15.13
N THR A 165 11.28 -19.99 15.52
CA THR A 165 11.80 -20.43 16.83
C THR A 165 11.35 -19.56 18.02
N LYS A 166 10.78 -18.38 17.77
CA LYS A 166 10.35 -17.47 18.84
C LYS A 166 9.06 -17.98 19.48
N ARG A 167 9.10 -18.20 20.80
CA ARG A 167 7.94 -18.67 21.60
C ARG A 167 6.74 -17.73 21.57
N THR A 168 6.96 -16.45 21.29
CA THR A 168 5.92 -15.42 21.17
C THR A 168 5.11 -15.52 19.89
N ILE A 169 5.52 -16.35 18.94
CA ILE A 169 4.87 -16.52 17.64
C ILE A 169 4.26 -17.91 17.62
N GLN A 170 2.96 -17.98 17.88
CA GLN A 170 2.22 -19.24 17.97
C GLN A 170 1.16 -19.27 16.89
N PHE A 171 1.26 -20.21 15.96
CA PHE A 171 0.22 -20.45 14.96
C PHE A 171 -0.88 -21.33 15.53
N VAL A 172 -2.07 -21.23 14.93
CA VAL A 172 -3.14 -22.21 15.13
C VAL A 172 -2.73 -23.60 14.64
N ASP A 173 -3.24 -24.63 15.31
CA ASP A 173 -2.77 -26.00 15.15
C ASP A 173 -3.05 -26.55 13.74
N TRP A 174 -4.05 -26.01 13.04
CA TRP A 174 -4.39 -26.34 11.65
C TRP A 174 -3.60 -25.53 10.60
N CYS A 175 -2.72 -24.59 11.00
CA CYS A 175 -1.84 -23.84 10.11
C CYS A 175 -0.41 -23.66 10.68
N PRO A 176 0.33 -24.76 10.92
CA PRO A 176 1.62 -24.70 11.64
C PRO A 176 2.73 -23.97 10.88
N THR A 177 2.58 -23.75 9.57
CA THR A 177 3.59 -23.15 8.67
C THR A 177 3.06 -21.96 7.88
N GLY A 178 2.09 -21.23 8.42
CA GLY A 178 1.26 -20.23 7.72
C GLY A 178 1.93 -18.96 7.17
N PHE A 179 3.22 -19.00 6.83
CA PHE A 179 3.94 -17.93 6.14
C PHE A 179 3.78 -18.03 4.63
N LYS A 180 3.25 -16.98 4.01
CA LYS A 180 3.32 -16.72 2.57
C LYS A 180 4.36 -15.64 2.31
N VAL A 181 5.11 -15.75 1.22
CA VAL A 181 6.17 -14.81 0.88
C VAL A 181 5.98 -14.32 -0.55
N GLY A 182 6.02 -13.00 -0.74
CA GLY A 182 6.15 -12.35 -2.04
C GLY A 182 7.38 -11.45 -2.07
N ILE A 183 8.08 -11.39 -3.19
CA ILE A 183 9.25 -10.52 -3.37
C ILE A 183 9.08 -9.74 -4.67
N ASN A 184 9.11 -8.42 -4.57
CA ASN A 184 9.25 -7.51 -5.70
C ASN A 184 10.69 -6.97 -5.72
N TYR A 185 11.45 -7.23 -6.79
CA TYR A 185 12.86 -6.84 -6.85
C TYR A 185 13.09 -5.36 -7.15
N GLN A 186 12.04 -4.60 -7.50
CA GLN A 186 12.15 -3.15 -7.67
C GLN A 186 12.32 -2.48 -6.30
N PRO A 187 13.25 -1.54 -6.13
CA PRO A 187 13.41 -0.82 -4.87
C PRO A 187 12.13 -0.03 -4.51
N PRO A 188 11.88 0.22 -3.21
CA PRO A 188 10.80 1.11 -2.79
C PRO A 188 10.98 2.52 -3.36
N THR A 189 9.90 3.08 -3.89
CA THR A 189 9.86 4.47 -4.37
C THR A 189 9.45 5.39 -3.23
N VAL A 190 9.99 6.61 -3.20
CA VAL A 190 9.60 7.65 -2.26
C VAL A 190 9.13 8.87 -3.01
N VAL A 191 8.11 9.53 -2.48
CA VAL A 191 7.60 10.79 -3.03
C VAL A 191 8.64 11.91 -2.81
N PRO A 192 9.02 12.67 -3.85
CA PRO A 192 9.90 13.82 -3.69
C PRO A 192 9.35 14.82 -2.67
N GLY A 193 10.16 15.22 -1.69
CA GLY A 193 9.73 16.11 -0.60
C GLY A 193 8.94 15.43 0.52
N GLY A 194 8.71 14.12 0.43
CA GLY A 194 8.12 13.33 1.50
C GLY A 194 9.09 13.06 2.66
N ASP A 195 8.54 12.55 3.75
CA ASP A 195 9.26 12.36 5.02
C ASP A 195 9.98 11.01 5.14
N LEU A 196 9.94 10.19 4.08
CA LEU A 196 10.56 8.86 4.04
C LEU A 196 11.88 8.89 3.28
N ALA A 197 12.92 8.35 3.90
CA ALA A 197 14.21 8.15 3.27
C ALA A 197 14.16 7.05 2.18
N LYS A 198 14.98 7.21 1.14
CA LYS A 198 15.19 6.14 0.17
C LYS A 198 15.87 4.94 0.85
N VAL A 199 15.25 3.77 0.71
CA VAL A 199 15.78 2.51 1.25
C VAL A 199 16.01 1.51 0.12
N GLN A 200 16.99 0.63 0.29
CA GLN A 200 17.29 -0.42 -0.69
C GLN A 200 16.29 -1.58 -0.64
N ARG A 201 15.62 -1.75 0.52
CA ARG A 201 14.67 -2.82 0.78
C ARG A 201 13.65 -2.43 1.83
N ALA A 202 12.46 -3.00 1.73
CA ALA A 202 11.37 -2.88 2.70
C ALA A 202 10.56 -4.18 2.76
N VAL A 203 9.75 -4.34 3.80
CA VAL A 203 8.83 -5.46 3.94
C VAL A 203 7.52 -4.97 4.53
N CYS A 204 6.40 -5.42 3.95
CA CYS A 204 5.08 -5.28 4.51
C CYS A 204 4.60 -6.65 5.00
N MET A 205 4.15 -6.72 6.26
CA MET A 205 3.59 -7.94 6.82
C MET A 205 2.07 -7.82 6.95
N LEU A 206 1.34 -8.72 6.30
CA LEU A 206 -0.10 -8.88 6.49
C LEU A 206 -0.34 -10.07 7.42
N ILE A 207 -0.94 -9.81 8.59
CA ILE A 207 -1.23 -10.83 9.59
C ILE A 207 -2.71 -10.95 9.87
N HIS A 208 -3.14 -12.18 10.08
CA HIS A 208 -4.44 -12.51 10.61
C HIS A 208 -4.23 -13.28 11.92
N TYR A 209 -4.69 -12.73 13.03
CA TYR A 209 -4.56 -13.31 14.36
C TYR A 209 -5.90 -13.34 15.09
N THR A 210 -6.12 -14.33 15.94
CA THR A 210 -7.40 -14.54 16.63
C THR A 210 -7.77 -13.40 17.59
N SER A 211 -6.81 -12.63 18.08
CA SER A 211 -7.05 -11.48 18.95
C SER A 211 -7.49 -10.19 18.23
N GLN A 212 -7.59 -10.15 16.89
CA GLN A 212 -8.09 -8.95 16.17
C GLN A 212 -9.51 -8.57 16.60
N GLN A 213 -10.34 -9.56 16.97
CA GLN A 213 -11.68 -9.34 17.51
C GLN A 213 -11.69 -8.42 18.73
N LYS A 214 -10.64 -8.45 19.57
CA LYS A 214 -10.57 -7.63 20.80
C LYS A 214 -10.37 -6.14 20.51
N CYS A 215 -9.82 -5.78 19.35
CA CYS A 215 -9.69 -4.38 18.92
C CYS A 215 -11.01 -3.84 18.34
N LEU A 216 -11.89 -4.71 17.84
CA LEU A 216 -13.19 -4.35 17.27
C LEU A 216 -14.33 -4.35 18.30
N ASN A 217 -14.10 -4.88 19.50
CA ASN A 217 -15.02 -4.75 20.63
C ASN A 217 -14.94 -3.32 21.20
N VAL A 218 -15.46 -2.37 20.45
CA VAL A 218 -16.04 -1.16 21.02
C VAL A 218 -17.28 -1.65 21.77
N ASN A 219 -17.28 -1.57 23.11
CA ASN A 219 -18.51 -1.78 23.85
C ASN A 219 -19.52 -0.73 23.36
N PHE A 220 -20.60 -1.19 22.72
CA PHE A 220 -21.81 -0.38 22.59
C PHE A 220 -22.45 -0.21 23.98
#